data_AF-A0A067NUG7-F1
#
_entry.id   AF-A0A067NUG7-F1
#
_cell.length_a   1.000
_cell.length_b   1.000
_cell.length_c   1.000
_cell.angle_alpha   90.00
_cell.angle_beta   90.00
_cell.angle_gamma   90.00
#
_symmetry.space_group_name_H-M   'P 1'
#
loop_
_entity.id
_entity.type
_entity.pdbx_description
1 polymer ?
#
loop_
_entity_poly.entity_id
_entity_poly.type
_entity_poly.pdbx_seq_one_letter_code
_entity_poly.pdbx_strand_id
1 'polypeptide(L)'
;MSDGLSEIGRRSLSTGGSSVELILSEIPFFSVGLLGFGVMTFLLAMKKVNLLSVFLYASILLSFSGGILDLSQILTRGTANVDRGQGADSVRGIINTREVVFAFSVGLRFMFYWTLVGTCPRSERKPRNRNTQPPPSSDDSNLHSASWNRWGIQGLVLKYISLLLVILIPILQIVWRVSPQQSFSTTYIAESAIGIVLSTTFILKLLLNVYLSPRKPWWLQFRSYLAPIACW
;
A
#
# COMPACT_ATOMS: atom_id res chain seq x y z
N MET A 1 18.51 -45.74 -29.44
CA MET A 1 17.62 -45.76 -28.25
C MET A 1 18.21 -45.08 -27.02
N SER A 2 19.40 -44.43 -27.11
CA SER A 2 20.07 -43.74 -25.99
C SER A 2 19.79 -42.23 -25.91
N ASP A 3 19.35 -41.60 -27.01
CA ASP A 3 19.16 -40.13 -27.06
C ASP A 3 17.90 -39.64 -26.32
N GLY A 4 16.88 -40.50 -26.18
CA GLY A 4 15.61 -40.13 -25.53
C GLY A 4 15.70 -39.94 -24.01
N LEU A 5 16.67 -40.58 -23.33
CA LEU A 5 16.85 -40.43 -21.88
C LEU A 5 17.58 -39.13 -21.50
N SER A 6 18.43 -38.59 -22.39
CA SER A 6 19.13 -37.31 -22.14
C SER A 6 18.21 -36.10 -22.29
N GLU A 7 17.19 -36.20 -23.16
CA GLU A 7 16.20 -35.14 -23.37
C GLU A 7 15.19 -35.06 -22.22
N ILE A 8 14.79 -36.21 -21.66
CA ILE A 8 13.93 -36.26 -20.46
C ILE A 8 14.71 -35.71 -19.25
N GLY A 9 15.97 -36.09 -19.07
CA GLY A 9 16.83 -35.53 -18.01
C GLY A 9 17.06 -34.02 -18.12
N ARG A 10 17.26 -33.48 -19.34
CA ARG A 10 17.38 -32.03 -19.56
C ARG A 10 16.07 -31.26 -19.33
N ARG A 11 14.92 -31.83 -19.71
CA ARG A 11 13.60 -31.21 -19.46
C ARG A 11 13.23 -31.21 -17.98
N SER A 12 13.63 -32.24 -17.23
CA SER A 12 13.47 -32.27 -15.77
C SER A 12 14.38 -31.28 -15.05
N LEU A 13 15.60 -31.04 -15.55
CA LEU A 13 16.51 -30.05 -14.98
C LEU A 13 16.07 -28.60 -15.23
N SER A 14 15.50 -28.28 -16.40
CA SER A 14 15.04 -26.92 -16.71
C SER A 14 13.73 -26.54 -16.01
N THR A 15 12.85 -27.51 -15.75
CA THR A 15 11.57 -27.29 -15.04
C THR A 15 11.72 -27.25 -13.52
N GLY A 16 12.67 -28.00 -12.97
CA GLY A 16 13.02 -27.94 -11.55
C GLY A 16 13.66 -26.60 -11.14
N GLY A 17 14.51 -26.03 -11.99
CA GLY A 17 15.17 -24.74 -11.75
C GLY A 17 14.18 -23.57 -11.67
N SER A 18 13.23 -23.47 -12.60
CA SER A 18 12.32 -22.32 -12.64
C SER A 18 11.33 -22.31 -11.47
N SER A 19 10.90 -23.48 -10.99
CA SER A 19 9.95 -23.57 -9.88
C SER A 19 10.63 -23.25 -8.54
N VAL A 20 11.89 -23.64 -8.36
CA VAL A 20 12.69 -23.29 -7.17
C VAL A 20 13.02 -21.79 -7.16
N GLU A 21 13.35 -21.22 -8.32
CA GLU A 21 13.61 -19.78 -8.46
C GLU A 21 12.37 -18.94 -8.16
N LEU A 22 11.18 -19.40 -8.59
CA LEU A 22 9.91 -18.74 -8.31
C LEU A 22 9.55 -18.78 -6.81
N ILE A 23 9.85 -19.88 -6.12
CA ILE A 23 9.65 -19.97 -4.67
C ILE A 23 10.66 -19.08 -3.93
N LEU A 24 11.92 -19.05 -4.39
CA LEU A 24 12.96 -18.21 -3.81
C LEU A 24 12.64 -16.72 -3.96
N SER A 25 12.02 -16.29 -5.07
CA SER A 25 11.61 -14.90 -5.26
C SER A 25 10.48 -14.45 -4.32
N GLU A 26 9.68 -15.38 -3.79
CA GLU A 26 8.60 -15.08 -2.85
C GLU A 26 9.10 -14.94 -1.39
N ILE A 27 10.25 -15.52 -1.02
CA ILE A 27 10.77 -15.50 0.36
C ILE A 27 10.88 -14.08 0.97
N PRO A 28 11.42 -13.06 0.27
CA PRO A 28 11.47 -11.70 0.80
C PRO A 28 10.08 -11.13 1.06
N PHE A 29 9.11 -11.42 0.19
CA PHE A 29 7.73 -10.95 0.32
C PHE A 29 7.04 -11.57 1.55
N PHE A 30 7.21 -12.88 1.75
CA PHE A 30 6.71 -13.56 2.95
C PHE A 30 7.36 -13.04 4.23
N SER A 31 8.66 -12.76 4.18
CA SER A 31 9.42 -12.21 5.32
C SER A 31 8.89 -10.84 5.74
N VAL A 32 8.62 -9.94 4.79
CA VAL A 32 8.05 -8.62 5.06
C VAL A 32 6.63 -8.73 5.62
N GLY A 33 5.81 -9.65 5.09
CA GLY A 33 4.47 -9.91 5.60
C GLY A 33 4.45 -10.41 7.05
N LEU A 34 5.29 -11.40 7.38
CA LEU A 34 5.44 -11.92 8.74
C LEU A 34 5.97 -10.87 9.71
N LEU A 35 6.96 -10.08 9.29
CA LEU A 35 7.45 -8.94 10.08
C LEU A 35 6.32 -7.93 10.35
N GLY A 36 5.55 -7.58 9.31
CA GLY A 36 4.40 -6.69 9.44
C GLY A 36 3.35 -7.22 10.44
N PHE A 37 3.04 -8.51 10.37
CA PHE A 37 2.13 -9.18 11.30
C PHE A 37 2.64 -9.15 12.75
N GLY A 38 3.93 -9.46 12.96
CA GLY A 38 4.56 -9.42 14.26
C GLY A 38 4.55 -8.03 14.89
N VAL A 39 4.94 -7.01 14.11
CA VAL A 39 4.97 -5.61 14.59
C VAL A 39 3.55 -5.10 14.89
N MET A 40 2.57 -5.42 14.05
CA MET A 40 1.18 -5.03 14.30
C MET A 40 0.63 -5.65 15.59
N THR A 41 0.88 -6.96 15.79
CA THR A 41 0.48 -7.67 17.01
C THR A 41 1.13 -7.06 18.26
N PHE A 42 2.42 -6.74 18.17
CA PHE A 42 3.13 -6.07 19.26
C PHE A 42 2.56 -4.68 19.57
N LEU A 43 2.26 -3.87 18.56
CA LEU A 43 1.67 -2.54 18.75
C LEU A 43 0.26 -2.60 19.36
N LEU A 44 -0.54 -3.58 18.94
CA LEU A 44 -1.84 -3.89 19.53
C LEU A 44 -1.70 -4.28 21.01
N ALA A 45 -0.78 -5.19 21.33
CA ALA A 45 -0.50 -5.62 22.70
C ALA A 45 -0.06 -4.44 23.59
N MET A 46 0.78 -3.55 23.04
CA MET A 46 1.26 -2.35 23.73
C MET A 46 0.20 -1.23 23.80
N LYS A 47 -0.98 -1.40 23.20
CA LYS A 47 -2.04 -0.36 23.04
C LYS A 47 -1.51 0.96 22.46
N LYS A 48 -0.43 0.91 21.69
CA LYS A 48 0.22 2.07 21.04
C LYS A 48 -0.21 2.21 19.59
N VAL A 49 -1.45 1.81 19.30
CA VAL A 49 -1.98 1.79 17.94
C VAL A 49 -2.39 3.21 17.54
N ASN A 50 -1.82 3.69 16.43
CA ASN A 50 -2.23 4.92 15.79
C ASN A 50 -2.97 4.57 14.48
N LEU A 51 -3.94 5.38 14.07
CA LEU A 51 -4.72 5.17 12.85
C LEU A 51 -3.82 5.02 11.61
N LEU A 52 -2.75 5.82 11.52
CA LEU A 52 -1.73 5.71 10.47
C LEU A 52 -1.06 4.32 10.45
N SER A 53 -0.69 3.81 11.62
CA SER A 53 -0.12 2.47 11.74
C SER A 53 -1.11 1.40 11.31
N VAL A 54 -2.41 1.55 11.65
CA VAL A 54 -3.45 0.60 11.24
C VAL A 54 -3.54 0.51 9.73
N PHE A 55 -3.61 1.65 9.00
CA PHE A 55 -3.69 1.63 7.54
C PHE A 55 -2.47 0.97 6.90
N LEU A 56 -1.27 1.29 7.39
CA LEU A 56 -0.03 0.73 6.87
C LEU A 56 0.07 -0.78 7.10
N TYR A 57 -0.16 -1.24 8.34
CA TYR A 57 -0.09 -2.67 8.64
C TYR A 57 -1.23 -3.45 8.00
N ALA A 58 -2.45 -2.90 7.92
CA ALA A 58 -3.55 -3.53 7.21
C ALA A 58 -3.23 -3.68 5.71
N SER A 59 -2.60 -2.68 5.07
CA SER A 59 -2.11 -2.80 3.70
C SER A 59 -1.09 -3.95 3.56
N ILE A 60 -0.10 -4.02 4.45
CA ILE A 60 0.91 -5.10 4.43
C ILE A 60 0.24 -6.47 4.60
N LEU A 61 -0.69 -6.61 5.53
CA LEU A 61 -1.40 -7.88 5.80
C LEU A 61 -2.29 -8.31 4.64
N LEU A 62 -2.99 -7.37 4.00
CA LEU A 62 -3.74 -7.67 2.79
C LEU A 62 -2.80 -8.08 1.65
N SER A 63 -1.71 -7.35 1.43
CA SER A 63 -0.69 -7.73 0.43
C SER A 63 -0.15 -9.14 0.68
N PHE A 64 0.19 -9.44 1.93
CA PHE A 64 0.67 -10.76 2.35
C PHE A 64 -0.37 -11.85 2.10
N SER A 65 -1.64 -11.59 2.43
CA SER A 65 -2.75 -12.51 2.17
C SER A 65 -2.93 -12.76 0.67
N GLY A 66 -2.79 -11.73 -0.16
CA GLY A 66 -2.78 -11.86 -1.62
C GLY A 66 -1.66 -12.77 -2.13
N GLY A 67 -0.44 -12.63 -1.57
CA GLY A 67 0.68 -13.52 -1.90
C GLY A 67 0.48 -14.97 -1.46
N ILE A 68 -0.16 -15.21 -0.30
CA ILE A 68 -0.54 -16.57 0.11
C ILE A 68 -1.51 -17.20 -0.89
N LEU A 69 -2.50 -16.42 -1.35
CA LEU A 69 -3.45 -16.90 -2.36
C LEU A 69 -2.75 -17.18 -3.69
N ASP A 70 -1.78 -16.36 -4.07
CA ASP A 70 -0.98 -16.56 -5.29
C ASP A 70 -0.16 -17.86 -5.24
N LEU A 71 0.56 -18.07 -4.13
CA LEU A 71 1.33 -19.28 -3.89
C LEU A 71 0.43 -20.52 -3.89
N SER A 72 -0.76 -20.44 -3.27
CA SER A 72 -1.75 -21.53 -3.28
C SER A 72 -2.18 -21.91 -4.71
N GLN A 73 -2.32 -20.94 -5.62
CA GLN A 73 -2.62 -21.23 -7.03
C GLN A 73 -1.46 -21.93 -7.73
N ILE A 74 -0.23 -21.50 -7.48
CA ILE A 74 0.98 -22.10 -8.08
C ILE A 74 1.13 -23.55 -7.61
N LEU A 75 0.92 -23.85 -6.32
CA LEU A 75 0.99 -25.21 -5.79
C LEU A 75 -0.12 -26.12 -6.33
N THR A 76 -1.34 -25.60 -6.52
CA THR A 76 -2.50 -26.42 -6.94
C THR A 76 -2.53 -26.68 -8.44
N ARG A 77 -2.10 -25.73 -9.28
CA ARG A 77 -2.08 -25.89 -10.73
C ARG A 77 -0.74 -26.39 -11.27
N GLY A 78 0.36 -26.11 -10.58
CA GLY A 78 1.71 -26.29 -11.12
C GLY A 78 2.08 -25.17 -12.11
N THR A 79 3.35 -24.77 -12.12
CA THR A 79 3.88 -23.64 -12.91
C THR A 79 3.51 -23.72 -14.40
N ALA A 80 3.65 -24.91 -14.99
CA ALA A 80 3.35 -25.13 -16.41
C ALA A 80 1.87 -24.95 -16.80
N ASN A 81 0.93 -25.17 -15.88
CA ASN A 81 -0.51 -24.99 -16.15
C ASN A 81 -0.98 -23.57 -15.87
N VAL A 82 -0.32 -22.87 -14.93
CA VAL A 82 -0.49 -21.43 -14.71
C VAL A 82 -0.07 -20.66 -15.96
N ASP A 83 1.12 -20.95 -16.50
CA ASP A 83 1.66 -20.29 -17.70
C ASP A 83 0.84 -20.54 -18.96
N ARG A 84 0.18 -21.70 -19.06
CA ARG A 84 -0.68 -22.07 -20.19
C ARG A 84 -2.14 -21.64 -20.02
N GLY A 85 -2.50 -21.01 -18.90
CA GLY A 85 -3.88 -20.62 -18.60
C GLY A 85 -4.87 -21.79 -18.50
N GLN A 86 -4.38 -23.02 -18.39
CA GLN A 86 -5.22 -24.22 -18.37
C GLN A 86 -5.85 -24.40 -16.97
N GLY A 87 -7.17 -24.61 -16.92
CA GLY A 87 -7.91 -24.72 -15.66
C GLY A 87 -8.22 -23.39 -14.97
N ALA A 88 -8.08 -22.25 -15.67
CA ALA A 88 -8.38 -20.89 -15.20
C ALA A 88 -9.76 -20.78 -14.52
N ASP A 89 -10.77 -21.46 -15.08
CA ASP A 89 -12.15 -21.44 -14.58
C ASP A 89 -12.31 -22.08 -13.19
N SER A 90 -11.56 -23.15 -12.90
CA SER A 90 -11.66 -23.90 -11.64
C SER A 90 -11.18 -23.11 -10.41
N VAL A 91 -10.21 -22.20 -10.57
CA VAL A 91 -9.77 -21.30 -9.48
C VAL A 91 -9.93 -19.82 -9.78
N ARG A 92 -10.88 -19.48 -10.66
CA ARG A 92 -11.27 -18.09 -10.93
C ARG A 92 -11.67 -17.33 -9.67
N GLY A 93 -12.30 -18.03 -8.71
CA GLY A 93 -12.60 -17.46 -7.39
C GLY A 93 -11.35 -17.06 -6.60
N ILE A 94 -10.30 -17.88 -6.62
CA ILE A 94 -9.04 -17.58 -5.91
C ILE A 94 -8.32 -16.41 -6.60
N ILE A 95 -8.31 -16.38 -7.94
CA ILE A 95 -7.75 -15.27 -8.72
C ILE A 95 -8.48 -13.97 -8.40
N ASN A 96 -9.81 -13.94 -8.51
CA ASN A 96 -10.58 -12.74 -8.22
C ASN A 96 -10.37 -12.26 -6.78
N THR A 97 -10.32 -13.19 -5.82
CA THR A 97 -10.08 -12.85 -4.41
C THR A 97 -8.69 -12.22 -4.22
N ARG A 98 -7.64 -12.80 -4.82
CA ARG A 98 -6.27 -12.25 -4.82
C ARG A 98 -6.28 -10.82 -5.35
N GLU A 99 -6.91 -10.60 -6.49
CA GLU A 99 -6.97 -9.28 -7.13
C GLU A 99 -7.69 -8.24 -6.27
N VAL A 100 -8.80 -8.61 -5.65
CA VAL A 100 -9.56 -7.72 -4.74
C VAL A 100 -8.72 -7.38 -3.51
N VAL A 101 -8.05 -8.37 -2.91
CA VAL A 101 -7.20 -8.18 -1.74
C VAL A 101 -6.02 -7.24 -2.06
N PHE A 102 -5.39 -7.39 -3.23
CA PHE A 102 -4.35 -6.47 -3.68
C PHE A 102 -4.88 -5.07 -3.94
N ALA A 103 -6.06 -4.93 -4.55
CA ALA A 103 -6.68 -3.64 -4.78
C ALA A 103 -6.92 -2.87 -3.47
N PHE A 104 -7.46 -3.54 -2.45
CA PHE A 104 -7.62 -2.95 -1.13
C PHE A 104 -6.28 -2.63 -0.46
N SER A 105 -5.27 -3.49 -0.60
CA SER A 105 -3.92 -3.22 -0.10
C SER A 105 -3.38 -1.89 -0.65
N VAL A 106 -3.50 -1.65 -1.95
CA VAL A 106 -3.07 -0.39 -2.59
C VAL A 106 -3.91 0.79 -2.10
N GLY A 107 -5.25 0.65 -2.06
CA GLY A 107 -6.14 1.69 -1.55
C GLY A 107 -5.81 2.13 -0.11
N LEU A 108 -5.46 1.18 0.76
CA LEU A 108 -5.03 1.47 2.12
C LEU A 108 -3.70 2.24 2.20
N ARG A 109 -2.77 2.03 1.26
CA ARG A 109 -1.54 2.86 1.17
C ARG A 109 -1.89 4.29 0.82
N PHE A 110 -2.76 4.50 -0.16
CA PHE A 110 -3.22 5.84 -0.51
C PHE A 110 -3.99 6.51 0.64
N MET A 111 -4.81 5.78 1.38
CA MET A 111 -5.45 6.26 2.61
C MET A 111 -4.44 6.63 3.70
N PHE A 112 -3.39 5.83 3.86
CA PHE A 112 -2.28 6.13 4.75
C PHE A 112 -1.63 7.47 4.38
N TYR A 113 -1.27 7.67 3.10
CA TYR A 113 -0.67 8.91 2.64
C TYR A 113 -1.62 10.11 2.77
N TRP A 114 -2.89 9.96 2.40
CA TRP A 114 -3.90 11.00 2.56
C TRP A 114 -4.00 11.46 4.02
N THR A 115 -4.04 10.51 4.95
CA THR A 115 -4.06 10.79 6.39
C THR A 115 -2.76 11.45 6.83
N LEU A 116 -1.61 10.91 6.38
CA LEU A 116 -0.27 11.38 6.76
C LEU A 116 -0.07 12.85 6.39
N VAL A 117 -0.44 13.21 5.16
CA VAL A 117 -0.34 14.56 4.59
C VAL A 117 -1.19 15.58 5.36
N GLY A 118 -2.34 15.14 5.89
CA GLY A 118 -3.25 15.96 6.69
C GLY A 118 -2.92 16.02 8.18
N THR A 119 -2.06 15.12 8.68
CA THR A 119 -1.67 15.11 10.09
C THR A 119 -0.58 16.12 10.43
N CYS A 120 -0.71 16.71 11.62
CA CYS A 120 0.32 17.52 12.25
C CYS A 120 1.65 16.75 12.42
N PRO A 121 2.79 17.24 11.90
CA PRO A 121 4.13 16.79 12.28
C PRO A 121 4.25 16.55 13.78
N ARG A 122 4.71 15.35 14.14
CA ARG A 122 4.88 14.94 15.55
C ARG A 122 5.79 15.89 16.34
N SER A 123 6.67 16.62 15.65
CA SER A 123 7.58 17.64 16.20
C SER A 123 6.90 18.94 16.64
N GLU A 124 5.69 19.24 16.16
CA GLU A 124 4.92 20.45 16.50
C GLU A 124 3.84 20.20 17.57
N ARG A 125 3.61 18.93 17.95
CA ARG A 125 2.79 18.61 19.12
C ARG A 125 3.46 19.16 20.38
N LYS A 126 2.94 20.27 20.93
CA LYS A 126 3.35 20.77 22.25
C LYS A 126 3.23 19.62 23.27
N PRO A 127 4.25 19.38 24.12
CA PRO A 127 4.11 18.44 25.22
C PRO A 127 2.98 18.92 26.12
N ARG A 128 1.87 18.17 26.15
CA ARG A 128 0.72 18.48 27.00
C ARG A 128 1.15 18.27 28.45
N ASN A 129 1.43 19.36 29.15
CA ASN A 129 1.68 19.29 30.58
C ASN A 129 0.33 19.08 31.27
N ARG A 130 0.06 17.84 31.69
CA ARG A 130 -1.25 17.36 32.15
C ARG A 130 -1.77 18.12 33.39
N ASN A 131 -0.89 18.86 34.07
CA ASN A 131 -1.16 19.52 35.34
C ASN A 131 -1.35 21.05 35.23
N THR A 132 -1.17 21.65 34.05
CA THR A 132 -1.16 23.13 33.92
C THR A 132 -1.92 23.69 32.73
N GLN A 133 -2.43 22.85 31.82
CA GLN A 133 -3.19 23.33 30.66
C GLN A 133 -4.68 23.01 30.81
N PRO A 134 -5.57 24.01 30.61
CA PRO A 134 -7.00 23.76 30.49
C PRO A 134 -7.26 22.76 29.33
N PRO A 135 -8.40 22.03 29.35
CA PRO A 135 -8.75 21.16 28.24
C PRO A 135 -8.64 21.94 26.92
N PRO A 136 -8.06 21.35 25.87
CA PRO A 136 -7.86 22.05 24.61
C PRO A 136 -9.21 22.60 24.15
N SER A 137 -9.29 23.93 24.00
CA SER A 137 -10.38 24.54 23.25
C SER A 137 -10.33 23.95 21.84
N SER A 138 -11.48 23.56 21.29
CA SER A 138 -11.59 22.93 19.97
C SER A 138 -10.98 23.74 18.83
N ASP A 139 -10.65 25.01 19.08
CA ASP A 139 -10.03 25.93 18.13
C ASP A 139 -8.49 25.85 18.08
N ASP A 140 -7.80 25.55 19.19
CA ASP A 140 -6.32 25.50 19.21
C ASP A 140 -5.75 24.27 18.49
N SER A 141 -6.57 23.25 18.23
CA SER A 141 -6.20 22.09 17.42
C SER A 141 -6.23 22.33 15.90
N ASN A 142 -6.82 23.45 15.44
CA ASN A 142 -7.12 23.67 14.03
C ASN A 142 -6.09 24.53 13.28
N LEU A 143 -5.25 25.28 13.99
CA LEU A 143 -4.25 26.21 13.44
C LEU A 143 -2.88 25.56 13.25
N HIS A 144 -2.87 24.28 12.89
CA HIS A 144 -1.62 23.58 12.60
C HIS A 144 -1.17 23.82 11.15
N SER A 145 0.14 24.01 10.94
CA SER A 145 0.76 24.34 9.64
C SER A 145 0.38 23.36 8.50
N ALA A 146 0.12 22.10 8.86
CA ALA A 146 -0.26 21.01 7.95
C ALA A 146 -1.79 20.79 7.81
N SER A 147 -2.64 21.54 8.52
CA SER A 147 -4.09 21.34 8.42
C SER A 147 -4.61 21.79 7.04
N TRP A 148 -5.51 20.99 6.46
CA TRP A 148 -6.21 21.35 5.22
C TRP A 148 -7.03 22.65 5.40
N ASN A 149 -7.48 22.93 6.62
CA ASN A 149 -8.29 24.10 6.96
C ASN A 149 -7.51 25.42 6.84
N ARG A 150 -6.18 25.41 6.98
CA ARG A 150 -5.35 26.62 6.83
C ARG A 150 -5.47 27.25 5.44
N TRP A 151 -5.81 26.45 4.44
CA TRP A 151 -5.92 26.87 3.04
C TRP A 151 -7.34 27.30 2.67
N GLY A 152 -8.21 27.46 3.67
CA GLY A 152 -9.62 27.83 3.49
C GLY A 152 -10.35 26.87 2.56
N ILE A 153 -11.18 27.43 1.68
CA ILE A 153 -12.04 26.68 0.76
C ILE A 153 -11.21 25.80 -0.19
N GLN A 154 -10.07 26.30 -0.69
CA GLN A 154 -9.22 25.55 -1.62
C GLN A 154 -8.67 24.27 -0.97
N GLY A 155 -8.20 24.36 0.28
CA GLY A 155 -7.75 23.19 1.03
C GLY A 155 -8.86 22.21 1.35
N LEU A 156 -10.06 22.71 1.65
CA LEU A 156 -11.23 21.88 1.93
C LEU A 156 -11.67 21.11 0.68
N VAL A 157 -11.76 21.78 -0.46
CA VAL A 157 -12.05 21.15 -1.77
C VAL A 157 -11.00 20.09 -2.08
N LEU A 158 -9.70 20.42 -1.94
CA LEU A 158 -8.61 19.49 -2.24
C LEU A 158 -8.62 18.27 -1.30
N LYS A 159 -8.99 18.44 -0.02
CA LYS A 159 -9.16 17.35 0.95
C LYS A 159 -10.25 16.36 0.52
N TYR A 160 -11.43 16.85 0.12
CA TYR A 160 -12.55 15.99 -0.26
C TYR A 160 -12.35 15.35 -1.64
N ILE A 161 -11.83 16.10 -2.62
CA ILE A 161 -11.50 15.55 -3.94
C ILE A 161 -10.43 14.46 -3.81
N SER A 162 -9.34 14.72 -3.07
CA SER A 162 -8.31 13.70 -2.89
C SER A 162 -8.83 12.47 -2.16
N LEU A 163 -9.71 12.64 -1.16
CA LEU A 163 -10.36 11.51 -0.48
C LEU A 163 -11.20 10.67 -1.45
N LEU A 164 -11.99 11.33 -2.30
CA LEU A 164 -12.81 10.65 -3.31
C LEU A 164 -11.93 9.87 -4.30
N LEU A 165 -10.84 10.47 -4.79
CA LEU A 165 -9.91 9.81 -5.70
C LEU A 165 -9.20 8.62 -5.03
N VAL A 166 -8.84 8.72 -3.75
CA VAL A 166 -8.23 7.63 -2.98
C VAL A 166 -9.18 6.43 -2.84
N ILE A 167 -10.48 6.69 -2.67
CA ILE A 167 -11.51 5.63 -2.64
C ILE A 167 -11.76 5.07 -4.05
N LEU A 168 -11.63 5.89 -5.08
CA LEU A 168 -11.86 5.49 -6.46
C LEU A 168 -10.78 4.54 -6.99
N ILE A 169 -9.52 4.67 -6.56
CA ILE A 169 -8.41 3.79 -6.96
C ILE A 169 -8.72 2.30 -6.73
N PRO A 170 -9.01 1.82 -5.50
CA PRO A 170 -9.27 0.40 -5.28
C PRO A 170 -10.50 -0.09 -6.07
N ILE A 171 -11.51 0.76 -6.27
CA ILE A 171 -12.69 0.42 -7.08
C ILE A 171 -12.29 0.20 -8.53
N LEU A 172 -11.54 1.14 -9.13
CA LEU A 172 -11.04 1.01 -10.50
C LEU A 172 -10.15 -0.23 -10.63
N GLN A 173 -9.28 -0.49 -9.65
CA GLN A 173 -8.44 -1.68 -9.62
C GLN A 173 -9.24 -2.98 -9.61
N ILE A 174 -10.31 -3.07 -8.79
CA ILE A 174 -11.20 -4.23 -8.78
C ILE A 174 -11.89 -4.38 -10.14
N VAL A 175 -12.43 -3.29 -10.70
CA VAL A 175 -13.18 -3.32 -11.96
C VAL A 175 -12.32 -3.84 -13.10
N TRP A 176 -11.10 -3.33 -13.28
CA TRP A 176 -10.25 -3.80 -14.39
C TRP A 176 -9.61 -5.17 -14.13
N ARG A 177 -9.39 -5.57 -12.87
CA ARG A 177 -8.81 -6.89 -12.54
C ARG A 177 -9.83 -8.03 -12.60
N VAL A 178 -11.12 -7.76 -12.35
CA VAL A 178 -12.18 -8.79 -12.29
C VAL A 178 -13.00 -8.87 -13.59
N SER A 179 -13.08 -7.78 -14.37
CA SER A 179 -13.87 -7.76 -15.60
C SER A 179 -13.23 -8.60 -16.72
N PRO A 180 -13.99 -9.39 -17.49
CA PRO A 180 -13.45 -10.29 -18.51
C PRO A 180 -13.26 -9.71 -19.92
N GLN A 181 -13.40 -8.40 -20.18
CA GLN A 181 -13.50 -7.87 -21.57
C GLN A 181 -12.73 -6.57 -21.89
N GLN A 182 -12.42 -6.44 -23.18
CA GLN A 182 -11.56 -5.53 -23.99
C GLN A 182 -11.35 -4.05 -23.60
N SER A 183 -11.98 -3.52 -22.55
CA SER A 183 -11.82 -2.13 -22.07
C SER A 183 -10.71 -1.97 -21.02
N PHE A 184 -9.81 -2.94 -20.92
CA PHE A 184 -8.70 -2.96 -19.94
C PHE A 184 -7.79 -1.74 -20.08
N SER A 185 -7.51 -1.32 -21.31
CA SER A 185 -6.56 -0.23 -21.56
C SER A 185 -7.03 1.10 -20.97
N THR A 186 -8.30 1.48 -21.21
CA THR A 186 -8.80 2.78 -20.76
C THR A 186 -8.91 2.89 -19.24
N THR A 187 -9.43 1.84 -18.58
CA THR A 187 -9.58 1.84 -17.11
C THR A 187 -8.24 1.83 -16.41
N TYR A 188 -7.28 1.05 -16.93
CA TYR A 188 -5.91 1.02 -16.43
C TYR A 188 -5.21 2.38 -16.59
N ILE A 189 -5.30 3.00 -17.77
CA ILE A 189 -4.72 4.33 -18.03
C ILE A 189 -5.33 5.38 -17.08
N ALA A 190 -6.65 5.35 -16.88
CA ALA A 190 -7.33 6.27 -15.97
C ALA A 190 -6.88 6.07 -14.50
N GLU A 191 -6.79 4.82 -14.04
CA GLU A 191 -6.32 4.50 -12.69
C GLU A 191 -4.87 4.96 -12.47
N SER A 192 -3.98 4.68 -13.44
CA SER A 192 -2.59 5.11 -13.39
C SER A 192 -2.47 6.64 -13.38
N ALA A 193 -3.24 7.34 -14.22
CA ALA A 193 -3.25 8.80 -14.27
C ALA A 193 -3.71 9.40 -12.93
N ILE A 194 -4.79 8.89 -12.34
CA ILE A 194 -5.28 9.32 -11.03
C ILE A 194 -4.22 9.06 -9.95
N GLY A 195 -3.59 7.89 -9.97
CA GLY A 195 -2.52 7.52 -9.04
C GLY A 195 -1.35 8.49 -9.11
N ILE A 196 -0.88 8.84 -10.30
CA ILE A 196 0.23 9.80 -10.51
C ILE A 196 -0.16 11.19 -10.00
N VAL A 197 -1.36 11.67 -10.33
CA VAL A 197 -1.84 12.99 -9.89
C VAL A 197 -1.95 13.06 -8.37
N LEU A 198 -2.51 12.04 -7.73
CA LEU A 198 -2.61 11.98 -6.26
C LEU A 198 -1.25 11.94 -5.59
N SER A 199 -0.34 11.10 -6.09
CA SER A 199 1.00 10.94 -5.56
C SER A 199 1.78 12.25 -5.64
N THR A 200 1.73 12.91 -6.80
CA THR A 200 2.34 14.23 -7.01
C THR A 200 1.74 15.27 -6.06
N THR A 201 0.42 15.27 -5.89
CA THR A 201 -0.28 16.19 -4.96
C THR A 201 0.15 15.96 -3.51
N PHE A 202 0.26 14.70 -3.08
CA PHE A 202 0.68 14.34 -1.72
C PHE A 202 2.15 14.70 -1.47
N ILE A 203 3.05 14.42 -2.41
CA ILE A 203 4.46 14.81 -2.31
C ILE A 203 4.58 16.33 -2.24
N LEU A 204 3.92 17.06 -3.13
CA LEU A 204 3.95 18.53 -3.14
C LEU A 204 3.43 19.10 -1.82
N LYS A 205 2.33 18.54 -1.30
CA LYS A 205 1.76 18.96 -0.01
C LYS A 205 2.69 18.65 1.16
N LEU A 206 3.37 17.50 1.17
CA LEU A 206 4.40 17.17 2.18
C LEU A 206 5.57 18.15 2.12
N LEU A 207 6.10 18.43 0.94
CA LEU A 207 7.19 19.40 0.75
C LEU A 207 6.79 20.78 1.25
N LEU A 208 5.55 21.20 0.95
CA LEU A 208 5.05 22.48 1.39
C LEU A 208 4.79 22.53 2.90
N ASN A 209 4.34 21.43 3.51
CA ASN A 209 4.23 21.30 4.96
C ASN A 209 5.62 21.41 5.64
N VAL A 210 6.67 20.84 5.03
CA VAL A 210 8.06 20.97 5.53
C VAL A 210 8.58 22.41 5.35
N TYR A 211 8.33 23.04 4.20
CA TYR A 211 8.79 24.40 3.91
C TYR A 211 8.13 25.45 4.81
N LEU A 212 6.82 25.31 5.08
CA LEU A 212 6.06 26.24 5.92
C LEU A 212 6.23 25.96 7.42
N SER A 213 7.00 24.95 7.81
CA SER A 213 7.22 24.61 9.21
C SER A 213 8.10 25.67 9.89
N PRO A 214 7.67 26.26 11.02
CA PRO A 214 8.41 27.32 11.68
C PRO A 214 9.68 26.85 12.42
N ARG A 215 9.94 25.54 12.52
CA ARG A 215 11.07 24.99 13.29
C ARG A 215 12.32 24.78 12.43
N LYS A 216 13.39 25.50 12.77
CA LYS A 216 14.76 25.22 12.31
C LYS A 216 15.51 24.32 13.32
N PRO A 217 16.39 23.41 12.88
CA PRO A 217 16.76 23.15 11.49
C PRO A 217 15.74 22.25 10.76
N TRP A 218 15.34 22.70 9.57
CA TRP A 218 14.41 22.03 8.64
C TRP A 218 14.79 20.58 8.27
N TRP A 219 16.08 20.25 8.21
CA TRP A 219 16.57 18.91 7.85
C TRP A 219 16.17 17.81 8.85
N LEU A 220 16.00 18.15 10.14
CA LEU A 220 15.51 17.17 11.14
C LEU A 220 14.04 16.79 10.92
N GLN A 221 13.23 17.70 10.40
CA GLN A 221 11.84 17.40 10.04
C GLN A 221 11.79 16.57 8.76
N PHE A 222 12.58 16.93 7.75
CA PHE A 222 12.70 16.16 6.52
C PHE A 222 13.09 14.70 6.78
N ARG A 223 14.03 14.45 7.71
CA ARG A 223 14.43 13.10 8.13
C ARG A 223 13.28 12.27 8.73
N SER A 224 12.31 12.91 9.38
CA SER A 224 11.13 12.23 9.93
C SER A 224 10.11 11.87 8.84
N TYR A 225 10.11 12.59 7.72
CA TYR A 225 9.27 12.30 6.54
C TYR A 225 9.96 11.43 5.49
N LEU A 226 11.29 11.30 5.55
CA LEU A 226 12.08 10.47 4.63
C LEU A 226 11.72 8.98 4.74
N ALA A 227 11.47 8.45 5.93
CA ALA A 227 11.12 7.04 6.11
C ALA A 227 9.85 6.62 5.32
N PRO A 228 8.72 7.35 5.39
CA PRO A 228 7.55 7.03 4.57
C PRO A 228 7.66 7.40 3.08
N ILE A 229 8.58 8.31 2.71
CA ILE A 229 8.83 8.68 1.30
C ILE A 229 9.76 7.68 0.60
N ALA A 230 10.75 7.12 1.32
CA ALA A 230 11.69 6.14 0.77
C ALA A 230 11.10 4.72 0.69
N CYS A 231 9.97 4.47 1.36
CA CYS A 231 9.23 3.20 1.33
C CYS A 231 8.09 3.20 0.29
N TRP A 232 8.22 4.05 -0.73
CA TRP A 232 7.30 4.14 -1.87
C TRP A 232 7.59 3.04 -2.88
#